data_AF-A0A254PU95-F1
#
_entry.id   AF-A0A254PU95-F1
#
_cell.length_a   1.000
_cell.length_b   1.000
_cell.length_c   1.000
_cell.angle_alpha   90.00
_cell.angle_beta   90.00
_cell.angle_gamma   90.00
#
_symmetry.space_group_name_H-M   'P 1'
#
loop_
_entity.id
_entity.type
_entity.pdbx_description
1 polymer ?
#
loop_
_entity_poly.entity_id
_entity_poly.type
_entity_poly.pdbx_seq_one_letter_code
_entity_poly.pdbx_strand_id
1 'polypeptide(L)'
;MKKILLLTAISGLMLTGCYSTQISMSMGNMRLITSSANPQDVMDFATKACRGDFYEGASFLSKASNEYRFKCVKAEENEILIPIPGTTIAPVAKAQAK
;
A
#
# COMPACT_ATOMS: atom_id res chain seq x y z
N MET A 1 -31.73 -23.74 41.48
CA MET A 1 -32.23 -22.75 40.50
C MET A 1 -31.40 -21.48 40.62
N LYS A 2 -31.06 -20.88 39.48
CA LYS A 2 -30.00 -19.91 39.24
C LYS A 2 -30.57 -18.53 38.94
N LYS A 3 -30.10 -17.46 39.58
CA LYS A 3 -30.18 -16.05 39.09
C LYS A 3 -28.98 -15.24 39.65
N ILE A 4 -27.86 -15.16 38.92
CA ILE A 4 -27.47 -14.04 38.02
C ILE A 4 -27.15 -12.80 38.88
N LEU A 5 -25.92 -12.50 39.32
CA LEU A 5 -24.67 -12.22 38.56
C LEU A 5 -24.89 -11.21 37.42
N LEU A 6 -25.24 -9.98 37.81
CA LEU A 6 -25.30 -8.77 36.96
C LEU A 6 -24.24 -7.78 37.45
N LEU A 7 -22.98 -8.24 37.45
CA LEU A 7 -21.81 -7.37 37.42
C LEU A 7 -21.49 -7.06 35.95
N THR A 8 -20.95 -5.87 35.71
CA THR A 8 -20.32 -5.42 34.46
C THR A 8 -21.23 -5.03 33.28
N ALA A 9 -22.01 -3.96 33.45
CA ALA A 9 -22.57 -3.17 32.34
C ALA A 9 -21.81 -1.85 32.09
N ILE A 10 -20.50 -1.81 32.38
CA ILE A 10 -19.63 -0.67 32.09
C ILE A 10 -18.39 -1.20 31.39
N SER A 11 -18.55 -1.57 30.13
CA SER A 11 -17.44 -1.68 29.19
C SER A 11 -17.98 -1.27 27.83
N GLY A 12 -18.23 0.03 27.68
CA GLY A 12 -18.27 0.68 26.37
C GLY A 12 -16.87 0.57 25.78
N LEU A 13 -16.56 -0.60 25.23
CA LEU A 13 -15.37 -0.84 24.46
C LEU A 13 -15.53 0.01 23.19
N MET A 14 -14.97 1.22 23.23
CA MET A 14 -14.66 1.98 22.03
C MET A 14 -13.97 1.01 21.07
N LEU A 15 -14.65 0.60 19.99
CA LEU A 15 -14.01 -0.09 18.88
C LEU A 15 -13.06 0.92 18.22
N THR A 16 -11.90 1.12 18.83
CA THR A 16 -10.82 1.89 18.25
C THR A 16 -10.23 1.08 17.10
N GLY A 17 -10.61 1.49 15.89
CA GLY A 17 -9.85 1.30 14.67
C GLY A 17 -9.79 -0.14 14.15
N CYS A 18 -10.51 -0.39 13.05
CA CYS A 18 -10.02 -1.33 12.04
C CYS A 18 -8.71 -0.77 11.48
N TYR A 19 -7.60 -1.00 12.18
CA TYR A 19 -6.28 -0.83 11.60
C TYR A 19 -6.15 -1.91 10.53
N SER A 20 -6.35 -1.52 9.27
CA SER A 20 -5.83 -2.29 8.14
C SER A 20 -4.32 -2.22 8.25
N THR A 21 -3.74 -3.19 8.95
CA THR A 21 -2.30 -3.41 8.95
C THR A 21 -1.93 -3.75 7.52
N GLN A 22 -1.28 -2.80 6.85
CA GLN A 22 -0.72 -3.00 5.53
C GLN A 22 0.41 -4.04 5.66
N ILE A 23 0.09 -5.30 5.40
CA ILE A 23 1.07 -6.38 5.38
C ILE A 23 1.83 -6.26 4.05
N SER A 24 2.97 -5.59 4.10
CA SER A 24 3.94 -5.51 3.00
C SER A 24 4.80 -6.78 3.01
N MET A 25 4.43 -7.78 2.22
CA MET A 25 5.30 -8.93 1.94
C MET A 25 6.22 -8.58 0.77
N SER A 26 7.50 -8.33 1.07
CA SER A 26 8.53 -8.05 0.07
C SER A 26 9.24 -9.33 -0.34
N MET A 27 9.06 -9.75 -1.60
CA MET A 27 9.83 -10.83 -2.20
C MET A 27 10.77 -10.21 -3.25
N GLY A 28 11.77 -9.45 -2.79
CA GLY A 28 12.71 -8.71 -3.64
C GLY A 28 12.20 -7.34 -4.08
N ASN A 29 12.18 -7.09 -5.40
CA ASN A 29 11.63 -5.85 -5.98
C ASN A 29 10.10 -5.88 -6.10
N MET A 30 9.43 -6.93 -5.62
CA MET A 30 7.97 -7.05 -5.68
C MET A 30 7.33 -6.49 -4.40
N ARG A 31 6.24 -5.73 -4.56
CA ARG A 31 5.42 -5.22 -3.45
C ARG A 31 3.99 -5.69 -3.57
N LEU A 32 3.51 -6.29 -2.50
CA LEU A 32 2.12 -6.64 -2.31
C LEU A 32 1.47 -5.64 -1.38
N ILE A 33 0.41 -4.97 -1.83
CA ILE A 33 -0.32 -3.98 -1.05
C ILE A 33 -1.79 -4.37 -1.02
N THR A 34 -2.28 -4.74 0.15
CA THR A 34 -3.72 -4.99 0.36
C THR A 34 -4.38 -3.71 0.85
N SER A 35 -5.27 -3.14 0.04
CA SER A 35 -5.96 -1.89 0.35
C SER A 35 -7.30 -1.78 -0.34
N SER A 36 -8.24 -1.10 0.30
CA SER A 36 -9.52 -0.67 -0.29
C SER A 36 -9.59 0.85 -0.51
N ALA A 37 -8.45 1.55 -0.40
CA ALA A 37 -8.35 3.00 -0.61
C ALA A 37 -8.51 3.40 -2.09
N ASN A 38 -8.51 4.70 -2.37
CA ASN A 38 -8.50 5.22 -3.73
C ASN A 38 -7.28 4.66 -4.49
N PRO A 39 -7.43 4.18 -5.75
CA PRO A 39 -6.33 3.72 -6.56
C PRO A 39 -5.13 4.69 -6.62
N GLN A 40 -5.37 6.00 -6.69
CA GLN A 40 -4.29 6.99 -6.71
C GLN A 40 -3.48 6.97 -5.41
N ASP A 41 -4.15 6.87 -4.25
CA ASP A 41 -3.47 6.79 -2.95
C ASP A 41 -2.61 5.51 -2.85
N VAL A 42 -3.11 4.39 -3.40
CA VAL A 42 -2.37 3.12 -3.45
C VAL A 42 -1.15 3.25 -4.36
N MET A 43 -1.30 3.89 -5.53
CA MET A 43 -0.21 4.13 -6.47
C MET A 43 0.88 5.02 -5.85
N ASP A 44 0.47 6.09 -5.18
CA ASP A 44 1.38 7.04 -4.53
C ASP A 44 2.11 6.38 -3.37
N PHE A 45 1.41 5.59 -2.56
CA PHE A 45 2.00 4.80 -1.49
C PHE A 45 3.04 3.81 -2.04
N ALA A 46 2.70 3.02 -3.07
CA ALA A 46 3.61 2.06 -3.68
C ALA A 46 4.86 2.75 -4.23
N THR A 47 4.67 3.86 -4.94
CA THR A 47 5.77 4.65 -5.52
C THR A 47 6.68 5.20 -4.44
N LYS A 48 6.11 5.76 -3.36
CA LYS A 48 6.87 6.29 -2.22
C LYS A 48 7.66 5.19 -1.51
N ALA A 49 7.05 4.03 -1.29
CA ALA A 49 7.72 2.88 -0.68
C ALA A 49 8.91 2.40 -1.53
N CYS A 50 8.70 2.18 -2.84
CA CYS A 50 9.77 1.78 -3.74
C CYS A 50 10.91 2.81 -3.78
N ARG A 51 10.60 4.12 -3.80
CA ARG A 51 11.63 5.18 -3.75
C ARG A 51 12.43 5.19 -2.46
N GLY A 52 11.79 4.88 -1.33
CA GLY A 52 12.47 4.72 -0.04
C GLY A 52 13.52 3.59 -0.05
N ASP A 53 13.31 2.58 -0.90
CA ASP A 53 14.20 1.43 -1.06
C ASP A 53 15.16 1.57 -2.26
N PHE A 54 15.46 2.81 -2.68
CA PHE A 54 16.38 3.15 -3.78
C PHE A 54 15.94 2.71 -5.19
N TYR A 55 14.64 2.50 -5.41
CA TYR A 55 14.07 2.28 -6.74
C TYR A 55 13.56 3.62 -7.34
N GLU A 56 13.38 3.68 -8.66
CA GLU A 56 12.85 4.88 -9.35
C GLU A 56 11.36 5.10 -9.05
N GLY A 57 10.61 3.99 -8.92
CA GLY A 57 9.20 4.00 -8.60
C GLY A 57 8.59 2.60 -8.57
N ALA A 58 7.26 2.56 -8.44
CA ALA A 58 6.48 1.33 -8.53
C ALA A 58 5.82 1.22 -9.90
N SER A 59 5.85 0.03 -10.50
CA SER A 59 5.13 -0.32 -11.72
C SER A 59 4.03 -1.31 -11.37
N PHE A 60 2.80 -0.99 -11.73
CA PHE A 60 1.63 -1.81 -11.48
C PHE A 60 1.64 -3.06 -12.37
N LEU A 61 1.37 -4.22 -11.76
CA LEU A 61 1.31 -5.50 -12.47
C LEU A 61 -0.14 -6.00 -12.57
N SER A 62 -0.82 -6.09 -11.44
CA SER A 62 -2.19 -6.62 -11.39
C SER A 62 -2.89 -6.30 -10.07
N LYS A 63 -4.22 -6.45 -10.08
CA LYS A 63 -5.08 -6.34 -8.90
C LYS A 63 -5.98 -7.57 -8.81
N ALA A 64 -6.04 -8.18 -7.64
CA ALA A 64 -6.95 -9.28 -7.31
C ALA A 64 -7.75 -8.91 -6.07
N SER A 65 -9.06 -8.66 -6.22
CA SER A 65 -9.88 -8.10 -5.15
C SER A 65 -9.24 -6.81 -4.59
N ASN A 66 -8.80 -6.78 -3.33
CA ASN A 66 -8.15 -5.63 -2.70
C ASN A 66 -6.62 -5.74 -2.69
N GLU A 67 -6.05 -6.75 -3.32
CA GLU A 67 -4.61 -6.98 -3.36
C GLU A 67 -4.02 -6.42 -4.65
N TYR A 68 -3.11 -5.46 -4.52
CA TYR A 68 -2.37 -4.84 -5.61
C TYR A 68 -0.94 -5.39 -5.64
N ARG A 69 -0.48 -5.74 -6.85
CA ARG A 69 0.87 -6.24 -7.10
C ARG A 69 1.64 -5.20 -7.87
N PHE A 70 2.80 -4.83 -7.34
CA PHE A 70 3.73 -3.90 -7.96
C PHE A 70 5.11 -4.51 -8.09
N LYS A 71 5.85 -4.03 -9.10
CA LYS A 71 7.28 -4.20 -9.24
C LYS A 71 7.96 -2.84 -9.01
N CYS A 72 8.83 -2.74 -8.02
CA CYS A 72 9.74 -1.61 -7.87
C CYS A 72 10.78 -1.68 -8.99
N VAL A 73 10.88 -0.63 -9.78
CA VAL A 73 11.74 -0.56 -10.97
C VAL A 73 12.99 0.22 -10.64
N LYS A 74 14.15 -0.30 -11.03
CA LYS A 74 15.40 0.44 -10.95
C LYS A 74 15.69 1.19 -12.25
N ALA A 75 16.43 2.30 -12.14
CA ALA A 75 16.81 3.10 -13.30
C ALA A 75 17.67 2.30 -14.31
N GLU A 76 18.47 1.35 -13.83
CA GLU A 76 19.34 0.52 -14.68
C GLU A 76 18.55 -0.54 -15.48
N GLU A 77 17.34 -0.88 -15.06
CA GLU A 77 16.52 -1.93 -15.68
C GLU A 77 15.81 -1.44 -16.96
N ASN A 78 15.82 -0.13 -17.25
CA ASN A 78 15.12 0.50 -18.38
C ASN A 78 13.63 0.08 -18.50
N GLU A 79 13.00 -0.27 -17.37
CA GLU A 79 11.60 -0.66 -17.34
C GLU A 79 10.70 0.56 -17.19
N ILE A 80 9.54 0.50 -17.84
CA ILE A 80 8.57 1.59 -17.81
C ILE A 80 7.72 1.46 -16.55
N LEU A 81 7.55 2.57 -15.82
CA LEU A 81 6.62 2.65 -14.70
C LEU A 81 5.18 2.69 -15.25
N ILE A 82 4.42 1.64 -14.98
CA ILE A 82 3.02 1.51 -15.40
C ILE A 82 2.11 1.92 -14.24
N PRO A 83 1.22 2.92 -14.40
CA PRO A 83 0.26 3.27 -13.35
C PRO A 83 -0.84 2.21 -13.21
N ILE A 84 -1.55 2.24 -12.08
CA ILE A 84 -2.86 1.59 -12.00
C ILE A 84 -3.79 2.25 -13.04
N PRO A 85 -4.65 1.50 -13.76
CA PRO A 85 -5.59 2.09 -14.70
C PRO A 85 -6.42 3.23 -14.07
N GLY A 86 -6.44 4.39 -14.73
CA GLY A 86 -7.12 5.60 -14.25
C GLY A 86 -6.33 6.44 -13.24
N THR A 87 -5.08 6.08 -12.95
CA THR A 87 -4.17 6.86 -12.07
C THR A 87 -3.01 7.46 -12.87
N THR A 88 -2.28 8.36 -12.24
CA THR A 88 -1.08 8.98 -12.82
C THR A 88 0.12 8.73 -11.92
N ILE A 89 1.30 8.67 -12.54
CA ILE A 89 2.58 8.68 -11.81
C ILE A 89 3.14 10.07 -11.96
N ALA A 90 3.33 10.77 -10.85
CA ALA A 90 4.01 12.06 -10.90
C ALA A 90 5.43 11.84 -11.47
N PRO A 91 5.79 12.53 -12.56
CA PRO A 91 7.13 12.41 -13.13
C PRO A 91 8.15 12.81 -12.07
N VAL A 92 9.18 11.99 -11.90
CA VAL A 92 10.33 12.40 -11.09
C VAL A 92 10.97 13.55 -11.84
N ALA A 93 10.92 14.76 -11.27
CA ALA A 93 11.82 15.81 -11.70
C ALA A 93 13.23 15.26 -11.50
N LYS A 94 13.86 14.76 -12.58
CA LYS A 94 15.29 14.50 -12.58
C LYS A 94 15.90 15.85 -12.23
N ALA A 95 16.36 16.00 -10.99
CA ALA A 95 17.22 17.10 -10.64
C ALA A 95 18.41 16.97 -11.59
N GLN A 96 18.43 17.79 -12.63
CA GLN A 96 19.55 17.88 -13.56
C GLN A 96 20.74 18.20 -12.67
N ALA A 97 21.62 17.22 -12.47
CA ALA A 97 22.93 17.46 -11.93
C ALA A 97 23.58 18.47 -12.88
N LYS A 98 23.69 19.70 -12.41
CA LYS A 98 24.39 20.79 -13.10
C LYS A 98 25.88 20.63 -12.91
#